data_AF-A0A4R1JR86-F1
#
_entry.id   AF-A0A4R1JR86-F1
#
_cell.length_a   1.000
_cell.length_b   1.000
_cell.length_c   1.000
_cell.angle_alpha   90.00
_cell.angle_beta   90.00
_cell.angle_gamma   90.00
#
_symmetry.space_group_name_H-M   'P 1'
#
loop_
_entity.id
_entity.type
_entity.pdbx_description
1 polymer ?
#
loop_
_entity_poly.entity_id
_entity_poly.type
_entity_poly.pdbx_seq_one_letter_code
_entity_poly.pdbx_strand_id
1 'polypeptide(L)'
;MPANPKYLTPAFWPRFAKITAAILGGYLVSVTFHLALASWFNRPEVLMTMAFSGFILWVVLMVLAFLAKSGWKIWSIYILLSLVFSLLIYLGQTYNPTA
;
A
#
# COMPACT_ATOMS: atom_id res chain seq x y z
N MET A 1 2.98 20.28 -35.40
CA MET A 1 4.02 20.98 -34.59
C MET A 1 4.48 20.04 -33.48
N PRO A 2 5.79 19.87 -33.24
CA PRO A 2 6.28 19.05 -32.13
C PRO A 2 6.12 19.74 -30.77
N ALA A 3 5.90 18.96 -29.71
CA ALA A 3 5.74 19.47 -28.34
C ALA A 3 7.06 20.05 -27.78
N ASN A 4 6.96 21.12 -27.00
CA ASN A 4 8.12 21.81 -26.43
C ASN A 4 8.76 20.99 -25.27
N PRO A 5 10.02 20.54 -25.40
CA PRO A 5 10.67 19.63 -24.44
C PRO A 5 10.86 20.21 -23.04
N LYS A 6 10.79 21.54 -22.85
CA LYS A 6 10.84 22.18 -21.52
C LYS A 6 9.72 21.71 -20.57
N TYR A 7 8.59 21.28 -21.12
CA TYR A 7 7.42 20.83 -20.34
C TYR A 7 7.29 19.31 -20.26
N LEU A 8 8.16 18.57 -20.95
CA LEU A 8 8.21 17.12 -20.85
C LEU A 8 9.08 16.76 -19.65
N THR A 9 8.53 16.05 -18.66
CA THR A 9 9.34 15.41 -17.63
C THR A 9 10.15 14.27 -18.26
N PRO A 10 11.46 14.43 -18.47
CA PRO A 10 12.26 13.41 -19.15
C PRO A 10 12.75 12.32 -18.18
N ALA A 11 12.60 12.57 -16.87
CA ALA A 11 13.14 11.70 -15.85
C ALA A 11 12.26 10.46 -15.65
N PHE A 12 12.77 9.31 -16.09
CA PHE A 12 12.15 8.01 -15.91
C PHE A 12 11.99 7.63 -14.42
N TRP A 13 13.01 7.90 -13.60
CA TRP A 13 13.06 7.45 -12.20
C TRP A 13 11.94 7.98 -11.29
N PRO A 14 11.63 9.29 -11.28
CA PRO A 14 10.51 9.80 -10.47
C PRO A 14 9.16 9.20 -10.85
N ARG A 15 8.94 8.97 -12.16
CA ARG A 15 7.70 8.36 -12.66
C ARG A 15 7.64 6.87 -12.30
N PHE A 16 8.73 6.15 -12.51
CA PHE A 16 8.86 4.74 -12.13
C PHE A 16 8.59 4.53 -10.64
N ALA A 17 9.22 5.33 -9.78
CA ALA A 17 9.05 5.24 -8.32
C ALA A 17 7.59 5.49 -7.89
N LYS A 18 6.88 6.44 -8.51
CA LYS A 18 5.45 6.68 -8.21
C LYS A 18 4.57 5.52 -8.68
N ILE A 19 4.78 5.02 -9.89
CA ILE A 19 3.99 3.89 -10.43
C ILE A 19 4.18 2.64 -9.58
N THR A 20 5.44 2.31 -9.21
CA THR A 20 5.70 1.15 -8.37
C THR A 20 5.20 1.34 -6.95
N ALA A 21 5.29 2.55 -6.38
CA ALA A 21 4.67 2.85 -5.08
C ALA A 21 3.16 2.67 -5.11
N ALA A 22 2.50 3.14 -6.18
CA ALA A 22 1.05 3.00 -6.33
C ALA A 22 0.64 1.52 -6.42
N ILE A 23 1.22 0.77 -7.37
CA ILE A 23 0.82 -0.61 -7.63
C ILE A 23 1.34 -1.53 -6.53
N LEU A 24 2.66 -1.66 -6.38
CA LEU A 24 3.25 -2.64 -5.46
C LEU A 24 3.17 -2.18 -4.01
N GLY A 25 3.55 -0.93 -3.74
CA GLY A 25 3.53 -0.39 -2.38
C GLY A 25 2.11 -0.31 -1.82
N GLY A 26 1.16 0.21 -2.60
CA GLY A 26 -0.25 0.28 -2.22
C GLY A 26 -0.86 -1.11 -1.98
N TYR A 27 -0.50 -2.10 -2.81
CA TYR A 27 -0.97 -3.48 -2.63
C TYR A 27 -0.42 -4.08 -1.35
N LEU A 28 0.88 -3.91 -1.09
CA LEU A 28 1.55 -4.39 0.11
C LEU A 28 0.90 -3.85 1.38
N VAL A 29 0.68 -2.52 1.45
CA VAL A 29 0.01 -1.89 2.59
C VAL A 29 -1.42 -2.40 2.73
N SER A 30 -2.16 -2.53 1.63
CA SER A 30 -3.56 -3.00 1.68
C SER A 30 -3.66 -4.43 2.21
N VAL A 31 -2.81 -5.33 1.73
CA VAL A 31 -2.82 -6.74 2.18
C VAL A 31 -2.37 -6.83 3.63
N THR A 32 -1.25 -6.20 4.00
CA THR A 32 -0.75 -6.25 5.38
C THR A 32 -1.72 -5.63 6.38
N PHE A 33 -2.41 -4.55 6.01
CA PHE A 33 -3.49 -3.97 6.82
C PHE A 33 -4.62 -4.97 7.10
N HIS A 34 -5.16 -5.62 6.06
CA HIS A 34 -6.26 -6.57 6.25
C HIS A 34 -5.82 -7.84 6.97
N LEU A 35 -4.58 -8.32 6.73
CA LEU A 35 -4.02 -9.45 7.46
C LEU A 35 -3.77 -9.12 8.92
N ALA A 36 -3.37 -7.89 9.26
CA ALA A 36 -3.30 -7.43 10.63
C ALA A 36 -4.69 -7.44 11.28
N LEU A 37 -5.74 -6.96 10.61
CA LEU A 37 -7.10 -7.10 11.13
C LEU A 37 -7.48 -8.58 11.34
N ALA A 38 -7.15 -9.45 10.39
CA ALA A 38 -7.46 -10.88 10.48
C ALA A 38 -6.69 -11.62 11.60
N SER A 39 -5.59 -11.06 12.11
CA SER A 39 -4.87 -11.65 13.25
C SER A 39 -5.42 -11.22 14.62
N TRP A 40 -6.27 -10.19 14.67
CA TRP A 40 -6.84 -9.66 15.91
C TRP A 40 -8.35 -9.86 16.02
N PHE A 41 -9.04 -10.01 14.88
CA PHE A 41 -10.48 -10.21 14.79
C PHE A 41 -10.82 -11.57 14.16
N ASN A 42 -12.11 -11.88 14.02
CA ASN A 42 -12.57 -13.11 13.37
C ASN A 42 -12.05 -13.18 11.92
N ARG A 43 -11.14 -14.12 11.66
CA ARG A 43 -10.45 -14.23 10.37
C ARG A 43 -11.42 -14.45 9.19
N PRO A 44 -12.39 -15.38 9.24
CA PRO A 44 -13.38 -15.53 8.17
C PRO A 44 -14.11 -14.23 7.81
N GLU A 45 -14.60 -13.48 8.80
CA GLU A 45 -15.34 -12.23 8.58
C GLU A 45 -14.46 -11.15 7.93
N VAL A 46 -13.21 -11.02 8.41
CA VAL A 46 -12.26 -10.06 7.84
C VAL A 46 -11.90 -10.42 6.40
N LEU A 47 -11.67 -11.70 6.09
CA LEU A 47 -11.35 -12.14 4.73
C LEU A 47 -12.52 -11.95 3.76
N MET A 48 -13.76 -12.20 4.19
CA MET A 48 -14.96 -11.91 3.40
C MET A 48 -15.11 -10.41 3.12
N THR A 49 -14.82 -9.57 4.11
CA THR A 49 -14.86 -8.11 3.94
C THR A 49 -13.74 -7.61 3.01
N MET A 50 -12.53 -8.15 3.18
CA MET A 50 -11.35 -7.84 2.38
C MET A 50 -11.58 -8.07 0.88
N ALA A 51 -12.43 -9.04 0.51
CA ALA A 51 -12.79 -9.28 -0.89
C ALA A 51 -13.30 -8.01 -1.60
N PHE A 52 -13.92 -7.08 -0.85
CA PHE A 52 -14.38 -5.79 -1.35
C PHE A 52 -13.46 -4.65 -0.93
N SER A 53 -13.14 -4.55 0.37
CA SER A 53 -12.38 -3.41 0.91
C SER A 53 -10.91 -3.40 0.52
N GLY A 54 -10.34 -4.56 0.18
CA GLY A 54 -8.95 -4.69 -0.27
C GLY A 54 -8.68 -3.89 -1.54
N PHE A 55 -9.56 -4.03 -2.55
CA PHE A 55 -9.44 -3.29 -3.80
C PHE A 55 -9.66 -1.78 -3.59
N ILE A 56 -10.66 -1.41 -2.79
CA ILE A 56 -10.99 0.00 -2.52
C ILE A 56 -9.81 0.70 -1.84
N LEU A 57 -9.26 0.10 -0.77
CA LEU A 57 -8.10 0.63 -0.05
C LEU A 57 -6.89 0.75 -1.00
N TRP A 58 -6.66 -0.27 -1.83
CA TRP A 58 -5.54 -0.28 -2.76
C TRP A 58 -5.64 0.88 -3.77
N VAL A 59 -6.81 1.10 -4.36
CA VAL A 59 -7.04 2.20 -5.31
C VAL A 59 -6.86 3.56 -4.63
N VAL A 60 -7.34 3.74 -3.39
CA VAL A 60 -7.12 4.98 -2.63
C VAL A 60 -5.62 5.23 -2.42
N LEU A 61 -4.86 4.20 -2.05
CA LEU A 61 -3.40 4.30 -1.90
C LEU A 61 -2.69 4.55 -3.24
N MET A 62 -3.20 4.03 -4.35
CA MET A 62 -2.67 4.37 -5.68
C MET A 62 -2.81 5.87 -5.97
N VAL A 63 -3.98 6.45 -5.70
CA VAL A 63 -4.22 7.89 -5.88
C VAL A 63 -3.27 8.71 -4.98
N LEU A 64 -3.12 8.32 -3.72
CA LEU A 64 -2.21 8.99 -2.78
C LEU A 64 -0.75 8.96 -3.24
N ALA A 65 -0.29 7.86 -3.87
CA ALA A 65 1.06 7.77 -4.40
C ALA A 65 1.33 8.75 -5.54
N PHE A 66 0.33 9.06 -6.36
CA PHE A 66 0.47 10.07 -7.41
C PHE A 66 0.39 11.50 -6.86
N LEU A 67 -0.39 11.74 -5.79
CA LEU A 67 -0.46 13.02 -5.07
C LEU A 67 0.85 13.37 -4.34
N ALA A 68 1.65 12.38 -3.97
CA ALA A 68 2.91 12.61 -3.25
C ALA A 68 3.91 13.46 -4.06
N LYS A 69 4.59 14.40 -3.39
CA LYS A 69 5.63 15.25 -4.03
C LYS A 69 6.84 14.44 -4.52
N SER A 70 7.11 13.26 -3.95
CA SER A 70 8.22 12.39 -4.32
C SER A 70 7.81 10.91 -4.21
N GLY A 71 8.15 10.11 -5.24
CA GLY A 71 7.91 8.67 -5.26
C GLY A 71 8.67 7.93 -4.15
N TRP A 72 9.88 8.37 -3.82
CA TRP A 72 10.67 7.79 -2.72
C TRP A 72 10.05 8.05 -1.35
N LYS A 73 9.51 9.26 -1.12
CA LYS A 73 8.87 9.60 0.15
C LYS A 73 7.65 8.72 0.41
N ILE A 74 6.81 8.51 -0.61
CA ILE A 74 5.64 7.65 -0.45
C ILE A 74 6.04 6.18 -0.29
N TRP A 75 7.09 5.71 -0.99
CA TRP A 75 7.64 4.38 -0.79
C TRP A 75 8.07 4.14 0.65
N SER A 76 8.80 5.09 1.26
CA SER A 76 9.20 5.00 2.66
C SER A 76 7.99 4.91 3.61
N ILE A 77 6.94 5.70 3.35
CA ILE A 77 5.71 5.65 4.15
C ILE A 77 5.03 4.29 4.00
N TYR A 78 4.92 3.75 2.78
CA TYR A 78 4.27 2.47 2.53
C TYR A 78 5.05 1.30 3.13
N ILE A 79 6.38 1.30 3.02
CA ILE A 79 7.20 0.30 3.72
C ILE A 79 7.01 0.40 5.23
N LEU A 80 7.05 1.61 5.79
CA LEU A 80 6.90 1.81 7.23
C LEU A 80 5.54 1.29 7.72
N LEU A 81 4.45 1.63 7.02
CA LEU A 81 3.11 1.13 7.35
C LEU A 81 3.04 -0.39 7.26
N SER A 82 3.57 -0.98 6.19
CA SER A 82 3.60 -2.44 6.04
C SER A 82 4.39 -3.11 7.15
N LEU A 83 5.53 -2.55 7.58
CA LEU A 83 6.31 -3.07 8.70
C LEU A 83 5.55 -2.98 10.03
N VAL A 84 4.84 -1.88 10.27
CA VAL A 84 3.97 -1.73 11.45
C VAL A 84 2.87 -2.79 11.43
N PHE A 85 2.22 -3.02 10.28
CA PHE A 85 1.20 -4.06 10.16
C PHE A 85 1.78 -5.46 10.27
N SER A 86 2.97 -5.73 9.74
CA SER A 86 3.70 -6.98 9.96
C SER A 86 3.99 -7.23 11.44
N LEU A 87 4.36 -6.19 12.19
CA LEU A 87 4.52 -6.30 13.64
C LEU A 87 3.19 -6.64 14.31
N LEU A 88 2.09 -5.99 13.93
CA LEU A 88 0.76 -6.31 14.48
C LEU A 88 0.31 -7.73 14.15
N ILE A 89 0.62 -8.24 12.94
CA ILE A 89 0.36 -9.64 12.57
C ILE A 89 1.13 -10.59 13.50
N TYR A 90 2.43 -10.34 13.69
CA TYR A 90 3.27 -11.16 14.56
C TYR A 90 2.74 -11.17 16.00
N LEU A 91 2.41 -10.01 16.56
CA LEU A 91 1.84 -9.90 17.90
C LEU A 91 0.47 -10.57 17.99
N GLY A 92 -0.40 -10.39 17.00
CA GLY A 92 -1.72 -11.00 16.95
C GLY A 92 -1.63 -12.53 16.96
N GLN A 93 -0.77 -13.11 16.13
CA GLN A 93 -0.54 -14.56 16.12
C GLN A 93 0.10 -15.09 17.42
N THR A 94 0.92 -14.27 18.09
CA THR A 94 1.57 -14.65 19.35
C THR A 94 0.60 -14.63 20.53
N TYR A 95 -0.26 -13.61 20.62
CA TYR A 95 -1.19 -13.44 21.73
C TYR A 95 -2.59 -14.02 21.49
N ASN A 96 -2.95 -14.27 20.22
CA ASN A 96 -4.23 -14.83 19.81
C ASN A 96 -4.06 -15.97 18.79
N PRO A 97 -3.46 -17.10 19.20
CA PRO A 97 -3.11 -18.20 18.28
C PRO A 97 -4.33 -18.93 17.69
N THR A 98 -5.54 -18.66 18.19
CA THR A 98 -6.80 -19.29 17.74
C THR A 98 -7.68 -18.38 16.89
N ALA A 99 -7.22 -17.16 16.55
CA ALA A 99 -7.94 -16.21 15.69
C ALA A 99 -8.12 -16.68 14.23
#